data_AF-A0A3E0QI97-F1
#
_entry.id   AF-A0A3E0QI97-F1
#
_cell.length_a   1.000
_cell.length_b   1.000
_cell.length_c   1.000
_cell.angle_alpha   90.00
_cell.angle_beta   90.00
_cell.angle_gamma   90.00
#
_symmetry.space_group_name_H-M   'P 1'
#
loop_
_entity.id
_entity.type
_entity.pdbx_description
1 polymer ?
#
loop_
_entity_poly.entity_id
_entity_poly.type
_entity_poly.pdbx_seq_one_letter_code
_entity_poly.pdbx_strand_id
1 'polypeptide(L)'
;MKVTGFDGREHALTFKRFRGNSRRDNKSSHHIRARELLSELFPYQRIYEEVTLPGSKTISTGLLYADFLIPNKYIIVEVHGKQHYEYCSHFHKTKADFMKSRKRDKKKIEWCELNDFTIIVLPYNKEEQWKNLIIDSL
;
A
#
# COMPACT_ATOMS: atom_id res chain seq x y z
N MET A 1 -1.40 10.51 13.86
CA MET A 1 -0.61 11.48 13.07
C MET A 1 -1.54 12.24 12.15
N LYS A 2 -1.20 13.49 11.81
CA LYS A 2 -1.93 14.28 10.82
C LYS A 2 -1.25 14.14 9.45
N VAL A 3 -2.04 14.24 8.39
CA VAL A 3 -1.61 14.15 7.00
C VAL A 3 -2.39 15.17 6.18
N THR A 4 -1.77 15.72 5.16
CA THR A 4 -2.35 16.69 4.23
C THR A 4 -3.00 15.95 3.05
N GLY A 5 -4.25 16.29 2.77
CA GLY A 5 -4.98 15.78 1.62
C GLY A 5 -4.68 16.54 0.33
N PHE A 6 -5.10 15.99 -0.81
CA PHE A 6 -5.04 16.70 -2.09
C PHE A 6 -5.94 17.95 -2.14
N ASP A 7 -6.84 18.09 -1.17
CA ASP A 7 -7.65 19.28 -0.93
C ASP A 7 -6.92 20.37 -0.13
N GLY A 8 -5.66 20.13 0.27
CA GLY A 8 -4.85 21.03 1.09
C GLY A 8 -5.26 21.08 2.57
N ARG A 9 -6.20 20.22 2.99
CA ARG A 9 -6.68 20.18 4.39
C ARG A 9 -5.92 19.12 5.18
N GLU A 10 -5.81 19.33 6.48
CA GLU A 10 -5.31 18.31 7.40
C GLU A 10 -6.38 17.27 7.70
N HIS A 11 -5.98 16.00 7.70
CA HIS A 11 -6.80 14.86 8.07
C HIS A 11 -6.08 14.03 9.13
N ALA A 12 -6.84 13.40 10.03
CA ALA A 12 -6.27 12.44 10.96
C ALA A 12 -6.04 11.10 10.24
N LEU A 13 -4.79 10.62 10.19
CA LEU A 13 -4.49 9.28 9.73
C LEU A 13 -4.93 8.29 10.82
N THR A 14 -6.03 7.61 10.57
CA THR A 14 -6.57 6.58 11.46
C THR A 14 -6.27 5.20 10.88
N PHE A 15 -5.74 4.33 11.72
CA PHE A 15 -5.49 2.94 11.39
C PHE A 15 -6.04 2.08 12.52
N LYS A 16 -6.99 1.20 12.20
CA LYS A 16 -7.48 0.23 13.16
C LYS A 16 -6.46 -0.90 13.23
N ARG A 17 -6.11 -1.29 14.46
CA ARG A 17 -5.28 -2.48 14.68
C ARG A 17 -6.02 -3.68 14.09
N PHE A 18 -5.40 -4.39 13.16
CA PHE A 18 -5.88 -5.69 12.74
C PHE A 18 -5.87 -6.60 13.97
N ARG A 19 -7.06 -6.96 14.48
CA ARG A 19 -7.19 -7.94 15.57
C ARG A 19 -7.12 -9.32 14.91
N GLY A 20 -5.90 -9.76 14.62
CA GLY A 20 -5.69 -11.05 13.97
C GLY A 20 -6.23 -12.20 14.80
N ASN A 21 -7.34 -12.79 14.36
CA ASN A 21 -7.62 -14.23 14.43
C ASN A 21 -8.92 -14.57 13.68
N SER A 22 -8.98 -14.36 12.37
CA SER A 22 -10.00 -15.02 11.56
C SER A 22 -9.31 -16.04 10.68
N ARG A 23 -9.74 -17.31 10.79
CA ARG A 23 -9.39 -18.42 9.88
C ARG A 23 -9.91 -18.19 8.43
N ARG A 24 -10.10 -16.93 8.04
CA ARG A 24 -10.70 -16.43 6.80
C ARG A 24 -10.00 -15.14 6.36
N ASP A 25 -8.67 -15.14 6.41
CA ASP A 25 -7.89 -14.02 5.87
C ASP A 25 -7.92 -14.14 4.34
N ASN A 26 -8.80 -13.39 3.67
CA ASN A 26 -8.99 -13.40 2.21
C ASN A 26 -7.86 -12.66 1.48
N LYS A 27 -6.63 -12.76 2.00
CA LYS A 27 -5.44 -12.08 1.48
C LYS A 27 -4.76 -12.95 0.43
N SER A 28 -4.11 -12.30 -0.53
CA SER A 28 -3.26 -13.02 -1.48
C SER A 28 -2.07 -13.65 -0.73
N SER A 29 -1.53 -14.72 -1.30
CA SER A 29 -0.30 -15.36 -0.80
C SER A 29 0.85 -14.35 -0.68
N HIS A 30 1.00 -13.47 -1.67
CA HIS A 30 2.01 -12.40 -1.66
C HIS A 30 1.82 -11.40 -0.52
N HIS A 31 0.58 -11.05 -0.17
CA HIS A 31 0.31 -10.17 0.96
C HIS A 31 0.69 -10.83 2.29
N ILE A 32 0.34 -12.11 2.47
CA ILE A 32 0.73 -12.90 3.65
C ILE A 32 2.26 -12.99 3.74
N ARG A 33 2.93 -13.25 2.61
CA ARG A 33 4.39 -13.33 2.56
C ARG A 33 5.06 -12.00 2.92
N ALA A 34 4.54 -10.89 2.40
CA ALA A 34 5.04 -9.55 2.73
C ALA A 34 4.86 -9.25 4.23
N ARG A 35 3.72 -9.63 4.83
CA ARG A 35 3.47 -9.49 6.27
C ARG A 35 4.55 -10.21 7.10
N GLU A 36 4.85 -11.46 6.77
CA GLU A 36 5.89 -12.25 7.45
C GLU A 36 7.25 -11.57 7.34
N LEU A 37 7.63 -11.16 6.13
CA LEU A 37 8.90 -10.48 5.87
C LEU A 37 9.02 -9.16 6.64
N LEU A 38 7.97 -8.33 6.64
CA LEU A 38 7.96 -7.07 7.39
C LEU A 38 8.03 -7.31 8.90
N SER A 39 7.40 -8.39 9.40
CA SER A 39 7.48 -8.76 10.82
C SER A 39 8.87 -9.22 11.23
N GLU A 40 9.61 -9.90 10.34
CA GLU A 40 11.02 -10.26 10.53
C GLU A 40 11.93 -9.01 10.54
N LEU A 41 11.73 -8.10 9.58
CA LEU A 41 12.57 -6.91 9.41
C LEU A 41 12.31 -5.82 10.46
N PHE A 42 11.09 -5.72 10.98
CA PHE A 42 10.69 -4.68 11.91
C PHE A 42 10.05 -5.25 13.20
N PRO A 43 10.75 -6.11 13.96
CA PRO A 43 10.17 -6.85 15.07
C PRO A 43 9.66 -5.97 16.22
N TYR A 44 10.16 -4.74 16.32
CA TYR A 44 9.78 -3.77 17.35
C TYR A 44 8.85 -2.67 16.84
N GLN A 45 8.48 -2.68 15.56
CA GLN A 45 7.59 -1.67 14.98
C GLN A 45 6.16 -2.18 14.91
N ARG A 46 5.21 -1.24 14.92
CA ARG A 46 3.81 -1.56 14.64
C ARG A 46 3.58 -1.49 13.14
N ILE A 47 3.14 -2.60 12.57
CA ILE A 47 2.74 -2.72 11.17
C ILE A 47 1.21 -2.76 11.12
N TYR A 48 0.62 -1.95 10.25
CA TYR A 48 -0.82 -1.89 10.01
C TYR A 48 -1.11 -2.26 8.56
N GLU A 49 -2.27 -2.88 8.31
CA GLU A 49 -2.66 -3.37 6.98
C GLU A 49 -3.91 -2.66 6.47
N GLU A 50 -4.04 -2.56 5.14
CA GLU A 50 -5.19 -1.95 4.44
C GLU A 50 -5.57 -0.57 5.00
N VAL A 51 -4.56 0.27 5.23
CA VAL A 51 -4.76 1.56 5.87
C VAL A 51 -5.33 2.57 4.87
N THR A 52 -6.42 3.23 5.24
CA THR A 52 -6.98 4.33 4.45
C THR A 52 -5.99 5.49 4.36
N LEU A 53 -5.83 6.07 3.18
CA LEU A 53 -5.07 7.29 2.96
C LEU A 53 -6.05 8.48 2.93
N PRO A 54 -6.33 9.16 4.06
CA PRO A 54 -7.31 10.22 4.11
C PRO A 54 -6.85 11.43 3.28
N GLY A 55 -7.80 12.20 2.75
CA GLY A 55 -7.49 13.29 1.83
C GLY A 55 -7.04 12.85 0.42
N SER A 56 -6.90 11.54 0.15
CA SER A 56 -6.56 11.02 -1.19
C SER A 56 -7.74 10.93 -2.16
N LYS A 57 -8.98 11.06 -1.65
CA LYS A 57 -10.19 10.84 -2.43
C LYS A 57 -10.37 11.93 -3.48
N THR A 58 -10.22 11.55 -4.76
CA THR A 58 -10.59 12.41 -5.90
C THR A 58 -11.74 11.79 -6.69
N ILE A 59 -12.39 12.59 -7.56
CA ILE A 59 -13.41 12.09 -8.49
C ILE A 59 -12.87 10.94 -9.35
N SER A 60 -11.59 11.03 -9.74
CA SER A 60 -10.99 10.09 -10.69
C SER A 60 -10.41 8.82 -10.06
N THR A 61 -10.10 8.85 -8.77
CA THR A 61 -9.45 7.71 -8.08
C THR A 61 -10.31 7.11 -6.99
N GLY A 62 -11.23 7.84 -6.36
CA GLY A 62 -11.85 7.40 -5.12
C GLY A 62 -10.85 7.39 -3.95
N LEU A 63 -11.27 6.85 -2.80
CA LEU A 63 -10.40 6.72 -1.63
C LEU A 63 -9.29 5.69 -1.91
N LEU A 64 -8.06 6.01 -1.53
CA LEU A 64 -6.90 5.13 -1.64
C LEU A 64 -6.61 4.43 -0.31
N TYR A 65 -5.93 3.30 -0.41
CA TYR A 65 -5.54 2.45 0.70
C TYR A 65 -4.10 2.01 0.48
N ALA A 66 -3.34 1.88 1.57
CA ALA A 66 -2.03 1.26 1.59
C ALA A 66 -2.13 -0.20 2.02
N ASP A 67 -1.37 -1.10 1.40
CA ASP A 67 -1.35 -2.51 1.81
C ASP A 67 -0.75 -2.66 3.21
N PHE A 68 0.38 -2.00 3.45
CA PHE A 68 1.02 -1.90 4.77
C PHE A 68 1.47 -0.49 5.11
N LEU A 69 1.45 -0.16 6.40
CA LEU A 69 1.94 1.09 6.98
C LEU A 69 2.79 0.82 8.22
N ILE A 70 3.95 1.46 8.29
CA ILE A 70 4.83 1.50 9.46
C ILE A 70 4.93 2.97 9.93
N PRO A 71 4.02 3.44 10.82
CA PRO A 71 3.86 4.86 11.11
C PRO A 71 5.12 5.52 11.67
N ASN A 72 5.83 4.83 12.57
CA ASN A 72 7.02 5.39 13.24
C ASN A 72 8.18 5.63 12.26
N LYS A 73 8.17 4.99 11.09
CA LYS A 73 9.19 5.15 10.05
C LYS A 73 8.69 5.97 8.86
N TYR A 74 7.42 6.39 8.84
CA TYR A 74 6.79 7.01 7.67
C TYR A 74 6.98 6.15 6.41
N ILE A 75 6.81 4.83 6.53
CA ILE A 75 6.93 3.88 5.40
C ILE A 75 5.58 3.28 5.06
N ILE A 76 5.24 3.28 3.77
CA ILE A 76 4.17 2.50 3.17
C ILE A 76 4.79 1.40 2.30
N VAL A 77 4.25 0.19 2.39
CA VAL A 77 4.66 -0.93 1.52
C VAL A 77 3.46 -1.41 0.72
N GLU A 78 3.64 -1.57 -0.58
CA GLU A 78 2.62 -1.97 -1.56
C GLU A 78 3.02 -3.29 -2.23
N VAL A 79 2.12 -4.26 -2.26
CA VAL A 79 2.36 -5.59 -2.84
C VAL A 79 1.72 -5.68 -4.21
N HIS A 80 2.51 -5.42 -5.25
CA HIS A 80 2.01 -5.34 -6.62
C HIS A 80 1.96 -6.71 -7.28
N GLY A 81 0.75 -7.24 -7.46
CA GLY A 81 0.46 -8.40 -8.32
C GLY A 81 0.61 -8.11 -9.82
N LYS A 82 0.49 -9.15 -10.64
CA LYS A 82 0.55 -9.05 -12.12
C LYS A 82 -0.38 -7.97 -12.69
N GLN A 83 -1.55 -7.79 -12.08
CA GLN A 83 -2.55 -6.81 -12.49
C GLN A 83 -2.09 -5.34 -12.44
N HIS A 84 -1.00 -5.01 -11.75
CA HIS A 84 -0.42 -3.66 -11.72
C HIS A 84 0.49 -3.39 -12.93
N TYR A 85 1.01 -4.43 -13.56
CA TYR A 85 2.00 -4.33 -14.64
C TYR A 85 1.37 -4.57 -16.02
N GLU A 86 0.35 -5.42 -16.08
CA GLU A 86 -0.31 -5.77 -17.34
C GLU A 86 -1.83 -5.87 -17.18
N TYR A 87 -2.52 -5.67 -18.32
CA TYR A 87 -3.95 -5.92 -18.41
C TYR A 87 -4.23 -7.43 -18.30
N CYS A 88 -4.98 -7.80 -17.27
CA CYS A 88 -5.51 -9.14 -17.07
C CYS A 88 -7.04 -9.06 -16.93
N SER A 89 -7.77 -9.80 -17.77
CA SER A 89 -9.24 -9.79 -17.80
C SER A 89 -9.88 -10.25 -16.48
N HIS A 90 -9.16 -11.06 -15.69
CA HIS A 90 -9.61 -11.47 -14.36
C HIS A 90 -9.71 -10.29 -13.38
N PHE A 91 -8.78 -9.34 -13.47
CA PHE A 91 -8.71 -8.17 -12.58
C PHE A 91 -9.30 -6.90 -13.18
N HIS A 92 -9.31 -6.79 -14.51
CA HIS A 92 -9.74 -5.61 -15.24
C HIS A 92 -10.78 -5.99 -16.29
N LYS A 93 -12.00 -5.44 -16.21
CA LYS A 93 -13.05 -5.71 -17.21
C LYS A 93 -12.72 -5.10 -18.57
N THR A 94 -12.03 -3.95 -18.55
CA THR A 94 -11.66 -3.21 -19.75
C THR A 94 -10.24 -2.64 -19.64
N LYS A 95 -9.61 -2.31 -20.77
CA LYS A 95 -8.32 -1.60 -20.77
C LYS A 95 -8.41 -0.26 -20.03
N ALA A 96 -9.57 0.40 -20.06
CA ALA A 96 -9.79 1.63 -19.32
C ALA A 96 -9.71 1.41 -17.80
N ASP A 97 -10.17 0.26 -17.30
CA ASP A 97 -10.07 -0.07 -15.87
C ASP A 97 -8.63 -0.35 -15.43
N PHE A 98 -7.83 -0.96 -16.30
CA PHE A 98 -6.38 -1.07 -16.06
C PHE A 98 -5.69 0.30 -16.01
N MET A 99 -6.04 1.20 -16.94
CA MET A 99 -5.51 2.58 -16.92
C MET A 99 -5.95 3.34 -15.66
N LYS A 100 -7.17 3.14 -15.18
CA LYS A 100 -7.64 3.71 -13.89
C LYS A 100 -6.84 3.15 -12.71
N SER A 101 -6.55 1.85 -12.69
CA SER A 101 -5.72 1.22 -11.65
C SER A 101 -4.32 1.84 -11.62
N ARG A 102 -3.67 1.98 -12.79
CA ARG A 102 -2.36 2.68 -12.87
C ARG A 102 -2.42 4.14 -12.42
N LYS A 103 -3.52 4.85 -12.70
CA LYS A 103 -3.72 6.22 -12.22
C LYS A 103 -3.88 6.27 -10.70
N ARG A 104 -4.54 5.27 -10.09
CA ARG A 104 -4.63 5.14 -8.63
C ARG A 104 -3.25 4.91 -8.02
N ASP A 105 -2.44 4.04 -8.61
CA ASP A 105 -1.06 3.78 -8.14
C ASP A 105 -0.21 5.06 -8.19
N LYS A 106 -0.29 5.82 -9.29
CA LYS A 106 0.38 7.14 -9.37
C LYS A 106 -0.10 8.10 -8.28
N LYS A 107 -1.41 8.17 -8.03
CA LYS A 107 -1.95 9.01 -6.95
C LYS A 107 -1.55 8.55 -5.55
N LYS A 108 -1.28 7.26 -5.32
CA LYS A 108 -0.69 6.81 -4.05
C LYS A 108 0.70 7.40 -3.86
N ILE A 109 1.54 7.36 -4.90
CA ILE A 109 2.89 7.94 -4.86
C ILE A 109 2.81 9.44 -4.55
N GLU A 110 2.00 10.20 -5.30
CA GLU A 110 1.81 11.63 -5.05
C GLU A 110 1.29 11.94 -3.63
N TRP A 111 0.43 11.08 -3.08
CA TRP A 111 -0.04 11.23 -1.70
C TRP A 111 1.07 10.98 -0.68
N CYS A 112 1.93 9.99 -0.94
CA CYS A 112 3.07 9.69 -0.07
C CYS A 112 4.09 10.82 -0.10
N GLU A 113 4.43 11.34 -1.28
CA GLU A 113 5.31 12.50 -1.47
C GLU A 113 4.79 13.74 -0.72
N LEU A 114 3.48 14.01 -0.80
CA LEU A 114 2.85 15.13 -0.09
C LEU A 114 2.97 15.04 1.45
N ASN A 115 3.16 13.83 1.98
CA ASN A 115 3.12 13.53 3.41
C ASN A 115 4.44 12.96 3.94
N ASP A 116 5.52 13.10 3.17
CA ASP A 116 6.87 12.62 3.50
C ASP A 116 6.91 11.12 3.85
N PHE A 117 6.07 10.32 3.19
CA PHE A 117 6.11 8.87 3.27
C PHE A 117 7.02 8.27 2.20
N THR A 118 7.92 7.38 2.61
CA THR A 118 8.62 6.49 1.70
C THR A 118 7.66 5.38 1.27
N ILE A 119 7.44 5.23 -0.04
CA ILE A 119 6.64 4.15 -0.61
C ILE A 119 7.55 3.08 -1.22
N ILE A 120 7.42 1.85 -0.73
CA ILE A 120 8.20 0.69 -1.18
C ILE A 120 7.27 -0.26 -1.91
N VAL A 121 7.53 -0.50 -3.19
CA VAL A 121 6.75 -1.44 -4.00
C VAL A 121 7.45 -2.80 -4.01
N LEU A 122 6.69 -3.85 -3.72
CA LEU A 122 7.10 -5.25 -3.76
C LEU A 122 6.47 -5.94 -4.99
N PRO A 123 7.21 -6.09 -6.10
CA PRO A 123 6.69 -6.72 -7.31
C PRO A 123 6.54 -8.23 -7.14
N TYR A 124 5.40 -8.80 -7.56
CA TYR A 124 5.14 -10.25 -7.48
C TYR A 124 6.21 -11.12 -8.16
N ASN A 125 6.85 -10.59 -9.20
CA ASN A 125 7.87 -11.29 -9.99
C ASN A 125 9.31 -11.11 -9.47
N LYS A 126 9.47 -10.49 -8.29
CA LYS A 126 10.78 -10.21 -7.67
C LYS A 126 10.78 -10.52 -6.18
N GLU A 127 10.06 -11.55 -5.76
CA GLU A 127 9.89 -11.90 -4.34
C GLU A 127 11.23 -12.07 -3.60
N GLU A 128 12.20 -12.71 -4.24
CA GLU A 128 13.57 -12.89 -3.73
C GLU A 128 14.31 -11.57 -3.44
N GLN A 129 13.92 -10.47 -4.10
CA GLN A 129 14.53 -9.14 -3.96
C GLN A 129 13.81 -8.28 -2.92
N TRP A 130 12.64 -8.69 -2.41
CA TRP A 130 11.82 -7.85 -1.52
C TRP A 130 12.56 -7.41 -0.28
N LYS A 131 13.36 -8.29 0.32
CA LYS A 131 14.17 -7.95 1.50
C LYS A 131 15.14 -6.80 1.21
N ASN A 132 15.82 -6.86 0.07
CA ASN A 132 16.77 -5.82 -0.35
C ASN A 132 16.05 -4.52 -0.69
N LEU A 133 14.93 -4.59 -1.44
CA LEU A 133 14.11 -3.40 -1.75
C LEU A 133 13.66 -2.66 -0.48
N ILE A 134 13.32 -3.39 0.58
CA ILE A 134 12.96 -2.80 1.86
C ILE A 134 14.19 -2.17 2.53
N ILE A 135 15.30 -2.90 2.64
CA ILE A 135 16.51 -2.45 3.34
C ILE A 135 17.15 -1.23 2.65
N ASP A 136 17.22 -1.24 1.32
CA ASP A 136 17.82 -0.16 0.52
C ASP A 136 17.02 1.15 0.59
N SER A 137 15.79 1.10 1.10
CA SER A 137 14.88 2.25 1.25
C SER A 137 14.84 2.81 2.68
N LEU A 138 15.64 2.27 3.61
CA LEU A 138 15.74 2.70 5.01
C LEU A 138 16.83 3.76 5.24
#